data_AF-A0A6B3HDW6-F1
#
_entry.id   AF-A0A6B3HDW6-F1
#
_cell.length_a   1.000
_cell.length_b   1.000
_cell.length_c   1.000
_cell.angle_alpha   90.00
_cell.angle_beta   90.00
_cell.angle_gamma   90.00
#
_symmetry.space_group_name_H-M   'P 1'
#
loop_
_entity.id
_entity.type
_entity.pdbx_description
1 polymer ?
#
loop_
_entity_poly.entity_id
_entity_poly.type
_entity_poly.pdbx_seq_one_letter_code
_entity_poly.pdbx_strand_id
1 'polypeptide(L)'
;PTCWCAMSVTAAPLAEVEDIYRTTWRGLTGRDVPGDLADACAGWLIQGDALVERAHRGTVDQLARVPIEDFEWGYISARERLVHRLGVVADMTRGHDRLHAVGRLSSTLAVRLLECWPELRPLPT
;
A
#
# COMPACT_ATOMS: atom_id res chain seq x y z
N PRO A 1 -3.34 -2.80 3.02
CA PRO A 1 -3.11 -3.54 4.28
C PRO A 1 -1.72 -3.27 4.89
N THR A 2 -1.68 -2.60 6.04
CA THR A 2 -0.47 -2.32 6.83
C THR A 2 -0.54 -3.06 8.17
N CYS A 3 -1.04 -4.29 8.19
CA CYS A 3 -1.29 -5.09 9.39
C CYS A 3 -0.61 -6.47 9.30
N TRP A 4 -0.51 -7.16 10.44
CA TRP A 4 0.06 -8.51 10.57
C TRP A 4 -0.61 -9.53 9.64
N CYS A 5 -1.94 -9.52 9.54
CA CYS A 5 -2.73 -10.36 8.64
C CYS A 5 -3.14 -9.59 7.38
N ALA A 6 -2.18 -9.21 6.55
CA ALA A 6 -2.49 -8.45 5.35
C ALA A 6 -3.35 -9.27 4.39
N MET A 7 -4.54 -8.75 4.07
CA MET A 7 -5.50 -9.34 3.14
C MET A 7 -5.67 -8.45 1.90
N SER A 8 -5.91 -9.08 0.76
CA SER A 8 -6.35 -8.41 -0.47
C SER A 8 -7.87 -8.25 -0.44
N VAL A 9 -8.35 -7.05 -0.10
CA VAL A 9 -9.78 -6.73 -0.06
C VAL A 9 -10.25 -6.27 -1.44
N THR A 10 -11.42 -6.74 -1.88
CA THR A 10 -12.03 -6.32 -3.15
C THR A 10 -12.49 -4.86 -3.11
N ALA A 11 -12.68 -4.25 -4.28
CA ALA A 11 -12.95 -2.81 -4.40
C ALA A 11 -14.28 -2.38 -3.76
N ALA A 12 -15.33 -3.20 -3.82
CA ALA A 12 -16.66 -2.81 -3.33
C ALA A 12 -16.71 -2.62 -1.80
N PRO A 13 -16.25 -3.57 -0.97
CA PRO A 13 -16.16 -3.36 0.48
C PRO A 13 -15.25 -2.19 0.87
N LEU A 14 -14.17 -1.96 0.13
CA LEU A 14 -13.28 -0.81 0.39
C LEU A 14 -13.99 0.52 0.14
N ALA A 15 -14.73 0.64 -0.96
CA ALA A 15 -15.48 1.85 -1.28
C ALA A 15 -16.58 2.12 -0.25
N GLU A 16 -17.28 1.08 0.21
CA GLU A 16 -18.30 1.19 1.26
C GLU A 16 -17.71 1.71 2.58
N VAL A 17 -16.62 1.11 3.05
CA VAL A 17 -15.97 1.52 4.31
C VAL A 17 -15.40 2.94 4.20
N GLU A 18 -14.83 3.31 3.04
CA GLU A 18 -14.32 4.65 2.81
C GLU A 18 -15.43 5.72 2.84
N ASP A 19 -16.60 5.40 2.26
CA ASP A 19 -17.76 6.29 2.31
C ASP A 19 -18.29 6.47 3.74
N ILE A 20 -18.40 5.39 4.50
CA ILE A 20 -18.78 5.43 5.92
C ILE A 20 -17.78 6.28 6.71
N TYR A 21 -16.48 6.09 6.49
CA TYR A 21 -15.43 6.85 7.16
C TYR A 21 -15.55 8.35 6.88
N ARG A 22 -15.70 8.74 5.61
CA ARG A 22 -15.82 10.15 5.19
C ARG A 22 -17.10 10.80 5.70
N THR A 23 -18.22 10.09 5.61
CA THR A 23 -19.52 10.56 6.12
C THR A 23 -19.48 10.76 7.63
N THR A 24 -18.91 9.80 8.36
CA THR A 24 -18.74 9.88 9.82
C THR A 24 -17.82 11.04 10.21
N TRP A 25 -16.68 11.18 9.53
CA TRP A 25 -15.74 12.28 9.77
C TRP A 25 -16.40 13.64 9.58
N ARG A 26 -17.13 13.82 8.47
CA ARG A 26 -17.87 15.05 8.20
C ARG A 26 -18.93 15.32 9.26
N GLY A 27 -19.68 14.30 9.67
CA GLY A 27 -20.69 14.41 10.72
C GLY A 27 -20.11 14.87 12.06
N LEU A 28 -18.94 14.35 12.44
CA LEU A 28 -18.29 14.67 13.71
C LEU A 28 -17.50 16.00 13.70
N THR A 29 -16.88 16.36 12.58
CA THR A 29 -15.93 17.48 12.50
C THR A 29 -16.47 18.69 11.74
N GLY A 30 -17.56 18.52 10.98
CA GLY A 30 -18.09 19.55 10.08
C GLY A 30 -17.22 19.82 8.85
N ARG A 31 -16.19 19.02 8.58
CA ARG A 31 -15.21 19.22 7.50
C ARG A 31 -15.01 17.95 6.70
N ASP A 32 -14.49 18.09 5.48
CA ASP A 32 -13.96 16.95 4.73
C ASP A 32 -12.70 16.38 5.38
N VAL A 33 -12.41 15.11 5.07
CA VAL A 33 -11.14 14.49 5.43
C VAL A 33 -10.03 15.25 4.71
N PRO A 34 -9.04 15.80 5.44
CA PRO A 34 -7.95 16.53 4.80
C PRO A 34 -7.02 15.59 4.05
N GLY A 35 -6.50 16.06 2.92
CA GLY A 35 -5.52 15.33 2.11
C GLY A 35 -6.14 14.37 1.09
N ASP A 36 -5.26 13.73 0.33
CA ASP A 36 -5.61 12.76 -0.69
C ASP A 36 -5.13 11.36 -0.27
N LEU A 37 -6.02 10.37 -0.39
CA LEU A 37 -5.72 8.98 -0.01
C LEU A 37 -4.67 8.37 -0.94
N ALA A 38 -4.66 8.73 -2.23
CA ALA A 38 -3.66 8.24 -3.17
C ALA A 38 -2.27 8.79 -2.82
N ASP A 39 -2.18 10.07 -2.49
CA ASP A 39 -0.96 10.71 -1.98
C ASP A 39 -0.45 10.06 -0.69
N ALA A 40 -1.32 9.85 0.30
CA ALA A 40 -0.95 9.17 1.56
C ALA A 40 -0.45 7.74 1.32
N CYS A 41 -1.13 6.98 0.45
CA CYS A 41 -0.71 5.62 0.08
C CYS A 41 0.64 5.61 -0.64
N ALA A 42 0.90 6.57 -1.52
CA ALA A 42 2.19 6.73 -2.20
C ALA A 42 3.31 7.09 -1.21
N GLY A 43 3.04 7.99 -0.26
CA GLY A 43 3.98 8.35 0.81
C GLY A 43 4.41 7.13 1.64
N TRP A 44 3.44 6.33 2.10
CA TRP A 44 3.74 5.11 2.86
C TRP A 44 4.47 4.03 2.05
N LEU A 45 4.22 3.95 0.74
CA LEU A 45 4.97 3.06 -0.14
C LEU A 45 6.45 3.48 -0.20
N ILE A 46 6.71 4.76 -0.44
CA ILE A 46 8.07 5.30 -0.57
C ILE A 46 8.84 5.18 0.74
N GLN A 47 8.18 5.43 1.88
CA GLN A 47 8.80 5.29 3.20
C GLN A 47 9.11 3.84 3.59
N GLY A 48 8.48 2.85 2.95
CA GLY A 48 8.62 1.43 3.30
C GLY A 48 7.96 1.04 4.63
N ASP A 49 7.35 1.98 5.34
CA ASP A 49 6.73 1.77 6.66
C ASP A 49 5.53 0.80 6.63
N ALA A 50 4.93 0.59 5.46
CA ALA A 50 3.87 -0.39 5.26
C ALA A 50 4.36 -1.85 5.37
N LEU A 51 5.68 -2.08 5.35
CA LEU A 51 6.29 -3.41 5.31
C LEU A 51 6.55 -4.00 6.71
N VAL A 52 6.48 -3.19 7.76
CA VAL A 52 6.88 -3.57 9.13
C VAL A 52 5.82 -3.21 10.18
N GLU A 53 5.92 -3.83 11.37
CA GLU A 53 5.12 -3.42 12.52
C GLU A 53 5.25 -1.92 12.81
N ARG A 54 4.22 -1.35 13.43
CA ARG A 54 4.23 0.04 13.86
C ARG A 54 5.46 0.41 14.71
N ALA A 55 5.97 -0.51 15.51
CA ALA A 55 7.14 -0.29 16.37
C ALA A 55 8.44 -0.01 15.58
N HIS A 56 8.52 -0.41 14.31
CA HIS A 56 9.72 -0.30 13.49
C HIS A 56 9.63 0.78 12.39
N ARG A 57 8.50 1.48 12.30
CA ARG A 57 8.28 2.53 11.31
C ARG A 57 9.15 3.76 11.57
N GLY A 58 9.69 4.34 10.51
CA GLY A 58 10.55 5.54 10.57
C GLY A 58 11.89 5.36 11.28
N THR A 59 12.31 4.11 11.55
CA THR A 59 13.57 3.83 12.25
C THR A 59 14.76 3.65 11.30
N VAL A 60 14.52 3.01 10.15
CA VAL A 60 15.48 2.76 9.07
C VAL A 60 14.74 2.78 7.73
N ASP A 61 15.48 2.87 6.63
CA ASP A 61 14.92 2.70 5.29
C ASP A 61 14.50 1.23 5.08
N GLN A 62 13.22 0.95 5.32
CA GLN A 62 12.68 -0.40 5.19
C GLN A 62 12.62 -0.86 3.73
N LEU A 63 12.48 0.09 2.79
CA LEU A 63 12.41 -0.22 1.37
C LEU A 63 13.78 -0.68 0.83
N ALA A 64 14.87 -0.06 1.28
CA ALA A 64 16.24 -0.44 0.92
C ALA A 64 16.66 -1.83 1.45
N ARG A 65 15.97 -2.36 2.46
CA ARG A 65 16.23 -3.72 2.99
C ARG A 65 15.68 -4.83 2.10
N VAL A 66 14.53 -4.61 1.44
CA VAL A 66 13.77 -5.63 0.70
C VAL A 66 14.58 -6.36 -0.39
N PRO A 67 15.46 -5.69 -1.16
CA PRO A 67 16.29 -6.38 -2.15
C PRO A 67 17.27 -7.39 -1.53
N ILE A 68 17.71 -7.15 -0.29
CA ILE A 68 18.69 -7.97 0.41
C ILE A 68 18.01 -9.07 1.22
N GLU A 69 16.93 -8.74 1.92
CA GLU A 69 16.26 -9.61 2.88
C GLU A 69 14.75 -9.57 2.66
N ASP A 70 14.12 -10.75 2.58
CA ASP A 70 12.66 -10.89 2.60
C ASP A 70 12.18 -11.22 4.02
N PHE A 71 12.09 -10.21 4.87
CA PHE A 71 11.68 -10.37 6.26
C PHE A 71 10.16 -10.59 6.37
N GLU A 72 9.76 -11.31 7.41
CA GLU A 72 8.35 -11.63 7.65
C GLU A 72 7.71 -10.68 8.65
N TRP A 73 6.45 -10.34 8.39
CA TRP A 73 5.55 -9.75 9.36
C TRP A 73 4.23 -10.53 9.28
N GLY A 74 4.08 -11.53 10.14
CA GLY A 74 3.03 -12.53 10.01
C GLY A 74 3.27 -13.50 8.87
N TYR A 75 2.20 -13.96 8.22
CA TYR A 75 2.29 -15.00 7.19
C TYR A 75 2.65 -14.47 5.79
N ILE A 76 2.85 -13.15 5.67
CA ILE A 76 3.09 -12.46 4.40
C ILE A 76 4.44 -11.76 4.48
N SER A 77 5.31 -12.04 3.50
CA SER A 77 6.66 -11.50 3.46
C SER A 77 6.70 -10.02 3.06
N ALA A 78 7.82 -9.34 3.32
CA ALA A 78 8.03 -7.96 2.92
C ALA A 78 7.94 -7.77 1.40
N ARG A 79 8.45 -8.72 0.61
CA ARG A 79 8.37 -8.69 -0.86
C ARG A 79 6.95 -8.88 -1.36
N GLU A 80 6.20 -9.84 -0.81
CA GLU A 80 4.78 -10.05 -1.12
C GLU A 80 3.96 -8.78 -0.81
N ARG A 81 4.20 -8.17 0.37
CA ARG A 81 3.59 -6.90 0.78
C ARG A 81 3.95 -5.75 -0.16
N LEU A 82 5.22 -5.63 -0.55
CA LEU A 82 5.68 -4.57 -1.44
C LEU A 82 4.99 -4.66 -2.80
N VAL A 83 4.98 -5.83 -3.42
CA VAL A 83 4.32 -6.05 -4.72
C VAL A 83 2.83 -5.72 -4.64
N HIS A 84 2.16 -6.17 -3.59
CA HIS A 84 0.75 -5.83 -3.38
C HIS A 84 0.53 -4.32 -3.22
N ARG A 85 1.37 -3.63 -2.44
CA ARG A 85 1.27 -2.18 -2.25
C ARG A 85 1.57 -1.40 -3.53
N LEU A 86 2.50 -1.86 -4.35
CA LEU A 86 2.75 -1.29 -5.68
C LEU A 86 1.51 -1.41 -6.58
N GLY A 87 0.83 -2.55 -6.56
CA GLY A 87 -0.45 -2.75 -7.26
C GLY A 87 -1.54 -1.78 -6.79
N VAL A 88 -1.74 -1.66 -5.48
CA VAL A 88 -2.72 -0.73 -4.88
C VAL A 88 -2.43 0.72 -5.29
N VAL A 89 -1.17 1.17 -5.20
CA VAL A 89 -0.80 2.53 -5.61
C VAL A 89 -1.00 2.73 -7.12
N ALA A 90 -0.62 1.75 -7.94
CA ALA A 90 -0.84 1.80 -9.39
C ALA A 90 -2.33 1.95 -9.76
N ASP A 91 -3.21 1.22 -9.06
CA ASP A 91 -4.65 1.29 -9.27
C ASP A 91 -5.23 2.63 -8.80
N MET A 92 -4.90 3.07 -7.58
CA MET A 92 -5.42 4.31 -6.99
C MET A 92 -5.02 5.56 -7.76
N THR A 93 -3.84 5.54 -8.37
CA THR A 93 -3.31 6.70 -9.12
C THR A 93 -3.64 6.63 -10.62
N ARG A 94 -4.38 5.60 -11.06
CA ARG A 94 -4.86 5.49 -12.43
C ARG A 94 -5.84 6.63 -12.73
N GLY A 95 -5.41 7.57 -13.56
CA GLY A 95 -6.19 8.78 -13.88
C GLY A 95 -6.09 9.89 -12.84
N HIS A 96 -5.17 9.78 -11.86
CA HIS A 96 -4.94 10.85 -10.89
C HIS A 96 -4.06 11.95 -11.50
N ASP A 97 -4.57 13.18 -11.58
CA ASP A 97 -3.93 14.31 -12.27
C ASP A 97 -2.45 14.49 -11.92
N ARG A 98 -2.12 14.40 -10.63
CA ARG A 98 -0.78 14.68 -10.12
C ARG A 98 0.08 13.43 -9.90
N LEU A 99 -0.52 12.24 -9.84
CA LEU A 99 0.17 11.02 -9.41
C LEU A 99 0.21 9.93 -10.48
N HIS A 100 -0.31 10.18 -11.68
CA HIS A 100 -0.29 9.22 -12.79
C HIS A 100 1.12 8.67 -13.10
N ALA A 101 2.17 9.49 -12.97
CA ALA A 101 3.56 9.05 -13.17
C ALA A 101 4.01 8.07 -12.07
N VAL A 102 3.63 8.31 -10.82
CA VAL A 102 3.88 7.39 -9.70
C VAL A 102 3.15 6.07 -9.94
N GLY A 103 1.91 6.12 -10.43
CA GLY A 103 1.16 4.92 -10.79
C GLY A 103 1.83 4.07 -11.85
N ARG A 104 2.30 4.69 -12.92
CA ARG A 104 3.05 4.02 -13.99
C ARG A 104 4.35 3.39 -13.47
N LEU A 105 5.09 4.12 -12.63
CA LEU A 105 6.30 3.60 -11.98
C LEU A 105 5.98 2.38 -11.12
N SER A 106 4.98 2.49 -10.24
CA SER A 106 4.56 1.41 -9.34
C SER A 106 4.13 0.17 -10.11
N SER A 107 3.35 0.33 -11.18
CA SER A 107 2.95 -0.78 -12.06
C SER A 107 4.15 -1.45 -12.72
N THR A 108 5.09 -0.65 -13.25
CA THR A 108 6.30 -1.16 -13.91
C THR A 108 7.18 -1.92 -12.91
N LEU A 109 7.37 -1.36 -11.72
CA LEU A 109 8.15 -2.02 -10.66
C LEU A 109 7.51 -3.32 -10.19
N ALA A 110 6.18 -3.36 -10.00
CA ALA A 110 5.50 -4.60 -9.61
C ALA A 110 5.77 -5.73 -10.61
N VAL A 111 5.68 -5.45 -11.92
CA VAL A 111 5.98 -6.43 -12.97
C VAL A 111 7.43 -6.90 -12.88
N ARG A 112 8.39 -5.97 -12.77
CA ARG A 112 9.82 -6.33 -12.67
C ARG A 112 10.15 -7.15 -11.42
N LEU A 113 9.54 -6.83 -10.28
CA LEU A 113 9.79 -7.57 -9.04
C LEU A 113 9.21 -8.99 -9.11
N LEU A 114 8.07 -9.19 -9.77
CA LEU A 114 7.52 -10.52 -10.02
C LEU A 114 8.40 -11.34 -10.97
N GLU A 115 9.02 -10.71 -11.97
CA GLU A 115 10.00 -11.37 -12.85
C GLU A 115 11.27 -11.76 -12.07
N CYS A 116 11.73 -10.93 -11.13
CA CYS A 116 12.90 -11.22 -10.30
C CYS A 116 12.62 -12.24 -9.20
N TRP A 117 11.39 -12.30 -8.69
CA TRP A 117 10.98 -13.16 -7.58
C TRP A 117 9.74 -13.98 -7.96
N PRO A 118 9.92 -15.04 -8.78
CA PRO A 118 8.80 -15.80 -9.34
C PRO A 118 7.99 -16.59 -8.30
N GLU A 119 8.56 -16.87 -7.13
CA GLU A 119 7.91 -17.64 -6.06
C GLU A 119 6.99 -16.79 -5.17
N LEU A 120 6.89 -15.47 -5.39
CA LEU A 120 6.02 -14.61 -4.59
C LEU A 120 4.55 -14.96 -4.84
N ARG A 121 3.78 -14.99 -3.75
CA ARG A 121 2.35 -15.31 -3.79
C ARG A 121 1.52 -14.03 -3.62
N PRO A 122 0.32 -13.99 -4.21
CA PRO A 122 -0.62 -12.92 -3.90
C PRO A 122 -1.03 -13.00 -2.42
N LEU A 123 -1.45 -11.86 -1.87
CA LEU A 123 -2.04 -11.83 -0.53
C LEU A 123 -3.35 -12.64 -0.52
N PRO A 124 -3.68 -13.27 0.62
CA PRO A 124 -4.96 -13.95 0.81
C PRO A 124 -6.13 -12.97 0.66
N THR A 125 -7.25 -13.45 0.12
CA THR A 125 -8.49 -12.69 -0.09
C THR A 125 -9.51 -12.94 1.00
#